data_AF-A0A7C6PPQ4-F1
#
_entry.id   AF-A0A7C6PPQ4-F1
#
_cell.length_a   1.000
_cell.length_b   1.000
_cell.length_c   1.000
_cell.angle_alpha   90.00
_cell.angle_beta   90.00
_cell.angle_gamma   90.00
#
_symmetry.space_group_name_H-M   'P 1'
#
loop_
_entity.id
_entity.type
_entity.pdbx_description
1 polymer ?
#
loop_
_entity_poly.entity_id
_entity_poly.type
_entity_poly.pdbx_seq_one_letter_code
_entity_poly.pdbx_strand_id
1 'polypeptide(L)'
;MAGRTHRQHALPITFGLKAAVWVEELRRDRERIEESKERVLVGTMGGAVGSLADADRWTEFVSVMAMLAAKLERMAQGVYALQRPEIDEVPSLSPWARWAAAQWLKKRNPQFCDSIRTTWGAL
;
A
#
# COMPACT_ATOMS: atom_id res chain seq x y z
N MET A 1 6.05 -6.71 19.10
CA MET A 1 6.74 -7.35 17.96
C MET A 1 8.21 -7.00 17.97
N ALA A 2 9.05 -7.77 17.29
CA ALA A 2 10.43 -7.36 17.05
C ALA A 2 10.48 -6.30 15.93
N GLY A 3 11.09 -5.15 16.19
CA GLY A 3 11.50 -4.24 15.12
C GLY A 3 12.51 -4.93 14.22
N ARG A 4 12.50 -4.64 12.92
CA ARG A 4 13.39 -5.31 11.95
C ARG A 4 14.11 -4.29 11.08
N THR A 5 15.44 -4.30 11.12
CA THR A 5 16.33 -3.55 10.22
C THR A 5 17.14 -4.56 9.42
N HIS A 6 17.25 -4.39 8.10
CA HIS A 6 17.90 -5.36 7.20
C HIS A 6 17.44 -6.83 7.40
N ARG A 7 16.16 -7.03 7.77
CA ARG A 7 15.57 -8.35 8.14
C ARG A 7 16.12 -8.99 9.42
N GLN A 8 16.95 -8.29 10.18
CA GLN A 8 17.42 -8.73 11.49
C GLN A 8 16.55 -8.16 12.60
N HIS A 9 16.37 -8.91 13.68
CA HIS A 9 15.67 -8.40 14.86
C HIS A 9 16.48 -7.28 15.51
N ALA A 10 15.83 -6.14 15.69
CA ALA A 10 16.32 -4.97 16.38
C ALA A 10 15.55 -4.79 17.69
N LEU A 11 15.39 -3.55 18.14
CA LEU A 11 14.65 -3.22 19.35
C LEU A 11 13.15 -3.61 19.23
N PRO A 12 12.51 -3.99 20.34
CA PRO A 12 11.08 -4.29 20.36
C PRO A 12 10.27 -3.04 20.03
N ILE A 13 9.24 -3.20 19.20
CA ILE A 13 8.27 -2.16 18.85
C ILE A 13 6.85 -2.67 19.01
N THR A 14 5.89 -1.76 19.10
CA THR A 14 4.46 -2.09 19.13
C THR A 14 3.86 -2.06 17.72
N PHE A 15 2.81 -2.85 17.50
CA PHE A 15 2.02 -2.76 16.27
C PHE A 15 1.38 -1.39 16.09
N GLY A 16 0.96 -0.77 17.18
CA GLY A 16 0.47 0.61 17.18
C GLY A 16 1.49 1.60 16.60
N LEU A 17 2.78 1.49 16.96
CA LEU A 17 3.81 2.37 16.41
C LEU A 17 3.99 2.18 14.89
N LYS A 18 3.99 0.93 14.40
CA LYS A 18 4.09 0.65 12.97
C LYS A 18 2.87 1.17 12.20
N ALA A 19 1.67 0.97 12.75
CA ALA A 19 0.43 1.48 12.17
C ALA A 19 0.36 3.01 12.20
N ALA A 20 0.84 3.66 13.26
CA ALA A 20 0.90 5.12 13.35
C ALA A 20 1.78 5.72 12.25
N VAL A 21 2.91 5.10 11.94
CA VAL A 21 3.78 5.52 10.81
C VAL A 21 3.03 5.43 9.48
N TRP A 22 2.25 4.38 9.25
CA TRP A 22 1.43 4.25 8.04
C TRP A 22 0.32 5.30 7.96
N VAL A 23 -0.36 5.57 9.09
CA VAL A 23 -1.41 6.60 9.16
C VAL A 23 -0.85 7.99 8.89
N GLU A 24 0.31 8.33 9.47
CA GLU A 24 0.99 9.60 9.24
C GLU A 24 1.41 9.75 7.76
N GLU A 25 1.86 8.67 7.13
CA GLU A 25 2.20 8.68 5.71
C GLU A 25 0.97 8.91 4.81
N LEU A 26 -0.14 8.23 5.09
CA LEU A 26 -1.41 8.43 4.37
C LEU A 26 -1.97 9.84 4.59
N ARG A 27 -1.79 10.40 5.78
CA ARG A 27 -2.19 11.78 6.08
C ARG A 27 -1.45 12.77 5.18
N ARG A 28 -0.13 12.62 5.03
CA ARG A 28 0.67 13.47 4.13
C ARG A 28 0.28 13.31 2.66
N ASP A 29 -0.07 12.10 2.23
CA ASP A 29 -0.55 11.91 0.86
C ASP A 29 -1.93 12.52 0.64
N ARG A 30 -2.80 12.49 1.64
CA ARG A 30 -4.08 13.19 1.57
C ARG A 30 -3.87 14.70 1.39
N GLU A 31 -2.95 15.30 2.14
CA GLU A 31 -2.61 16.73 2.02
C GLU A 31 -2.10 17.04 0.60
N ARG A 32 -1.16 16.23 0.06
CA ARG A 32 -0.70 16.38 -1.33
C ARG A 32 -1.79 16.23 -2.37
N ILE A 33 -2.68 15.26 -2.20
CA ILE A 33 -3.81 15.04 -3.11
C ILE A 33 -4.73 16.26 -3.08
N GLU A 34 -5.00 16.84 -1.91
CA GLU A 34 -5.83 18.03 -1.79
C GLU A 34 -5.20 19.24 -2.49
N GLU A 35 -3.89 19.45 -2.34
CA GLU A 35 -3.16 20.49 -3.07
C GLU A 35 -3.16 20.26 -4.59
N SER A 36 -2.98 19.02 -5.04
CA SER A 36 -2.99 18.68 -6.47
C SER A 36 -4.39 18.72 -7.09
N LYS A 37 -5.46 18.51 -6.32
CA LYS A 37 -6.85 18.58 -6.81
C LYS A 37 -7.17 19.92 -7.45
N GLU A 38 -6.76 21.04 -6.85
CA GLU A 38 -7.01 22.37 -7.41
C GLU A 38 -6.33 22.59 -8.77
N ARG A 39 -5.17 21.93 -8.99
CA ARG A 39 -4.41 22.03 -10.24
C ARG A 39 -4.88 21.06 -11.33
N VAL A 40 -5.38 19.89 -10.92
CA VAL A 40 -5.78 18.79 -11.81
C VAL A 40 -7.26 18.86 -12.20
N LEU A 41 -8.15 19.35 -11.32
CA LEU A 41 -9.61 19.37 -11.54
C LEU A 41 -10.16 20.62 -12.25
N VAL A 42 -9.29 21.40 -12.89
CA VAL A 42 -9.75 22.43 -13.84
C VAL A 42 -10.09 21.74 -15.16
N GLY A 43 -11.36 21.80 -15.56
CA GLY A 43 -11.87 21.12 -16.75
C GLY A 43 -11.21 21.62 -18.03
N THR A 44 -10.13 20.98 -18.46
CA THR A 44 -9.55 21.18 -19.79
C THR A 44 -9.80 19.94 -20.63
N MET A 45 -10.92 19.96 -21.35
CA MET A 45 -11.07 19.11 -22.53
C MET A 45 -10.21 19.71 -23.65
N GLY A 46 -8.97 19.25 -23.78
CA GLY A 46 -8.23 19.34 -25.06
C GLY A 46 -7.24 20.49 -25.25
N GLY A 47 -7.01 21.38 -24.29
CA GLY A 47 -6.20 22.58 -24.51
C GLY A 47 -6.83 23.49 -25.59
N ALA A 48 -6.34 24.72 -25.74
CA ALA A 48 -6.95 25.68 -26.68
C ALA A 48 -6.99 25.20 -28.16
N VAL A 49 -6.20 24.18 -28.53
CA VAL A 49 -6.04 23.70 -29.93
C VAL A 49 -5.83 22.17 -30.07
N GLY A 50 -6.02 21.34 -29.03
CA GLY A 50 -5.75 19.89 -29.14
C GLY A 50 -4.26 19.51 -29.10
N SER A 51 -3.35 20.40 -28.67
CA SER A 51 -1.90 20.21 -28.80
C SER A 51 -1.22 19.40 -27.68
N LEU A 52 -1.97 18.79 -26.76
CA LEU A 52 -1.44 18.03 -25.62
C LEU A 52 -0.45 18.80 -24.71
N ALA A 53 -0.34 20.13 -24.80
CA ALA A 53 0.51 20.94 -23.93
C ALA A 53 0.07 20.89 -22.44
N ASP A 54 -1.09 20.30 -22.15
CA ASP A 54 -1.61 20.02 -20.81
C ASP A 54 -1.15 18.67 -20.23
N ALA A 55 -0.22 17.96 -20.88
CA ALA A 55 0.31 16.68 -20.42
C ALA A 55 0.97 16.76 -19.02
N ASP A 56 1.47 17.93 -18.61
CA ASP A 56 2.06 18.13 -17.29
C ASP A 56 1.04 17.87 -16.16
N ARG A 57 -0.24 18.20 -16.37
CA ARG A 57 -1.31 17.96 -15.38
C ARG A 57 -1.61 16.48 -15.23
N TRP A 58 -1.69 15.77 -16.36
CA TRP A 58 -1.86 14.31 -16.37
C TRP A 58 -0.64 13.61 -15.76
N THR A 59 0.55 14.13 -16.00
CA THR A 59 1.80 13.62 -15.42
C THR A 59 1.82 13.83 -13.91
N GLU A 60 1.38 14.99 -13.41
CA GLU A 60 1.23 15.25 -11.97
C GLU A 60 0.22 14.27 -11.35
N PHE A 61 -0.95 14.09 -11.97
CA PHE A 61 -1.97 13.16 -11.49
C PHE A 61 -1.47 11.71 -11.44
N VAL A 62 -0.88 11.21 -12.53
CA VAL A 62 -0.32 9.85 -12.60
C VAL A 62 0.80 9.68 -11.59
N SER A 63 1.66 10.68 -11.38
CA SER A 63 2.73 10.64 -10.39
C SER A 63 2.20 10.54 -8.97
N VAL A 64 1.18 11.33 -8.61
CA VAL A 64 0.52 11.27 -7.29
C VAL A 64 -0.14 9.91 -7.07
N MET A 65 -0.84 9.39 -8.07
CA MET A 65 -1.46 8.06 -8.00
C MET A 65 -0.42 6.94 -7.89
N ALA A 66 0.69 7.03 -8.63
CA ALA A 66 1.80 6.07 -8.56
C ALA A 66 2.48 6.08 -7.17
N MET A 67 2.68 7.27 -6.58
CA MET A 67 3.20 7.39 -5.22
C MET A 67 2.28 6.74 -4.17
N LEU A 68 0.96 6.94 -4.30
CA LEU A 68 -0.02 6.31 -3.41
C LEU A 68 0.00 4.79 -3.57
N ALA A 69 0.03 4.29 -4.81
CA ALA A 69 0.09 2.86 -5.11
C ALA A 69 1.36 2.21 -4.53
N ALA A 70 2.53 2.81 -4.74
CA ALA A 70 3.81 2.31 -4.21
C ALA A 70 3.80 2.22 -2.67
N LYS A 71 3.14 3.16 -1.98
CA LYS A 71 3.01 3.14 -0.53
C LYS A 71 2.05 2.07 -0.03
N LEU A 72 0.91 1.90 -0.70
CA LEU A 72 -0.02 0.81 -0.41
C LEU A 72 0.65 -0.55 -0.60
N GLU A 73 1.47 -0.70 -1.65
CA GLU A 73 2.27 -1.90 -1.85
C GLU A 73 3.25 -2.13 -0.69
N ARG A 74 3.98 -1.09 -0.25
CA ARG A 74 4.89 -1.20 0.89
C ARG A 74 4.19 -1.62 2.17
N MET A 75 2.98 -1.11 2.42
CA MET A 75 2.15 -1.52 3.56
C MET A 75 1.71 -2.99 3.42
N ALA A 76 1.25 -3.39 2.23
CA ALA A 76 0.86 -4.77 1.93
C ALA A 76 2.03 -5.75 2.11
N GLN A 77 3.23 -5.41 1.63
CA GLN A 77 4.45 -6.19 1.86
C GLN A 77 4.79 -6.27 3.36
N GLY A 78 4.62 -5.16 4.08
CA GLY A 78 4.84 -5.08 5.53
C GLY A 78 3.86 -5.94 6.34
N VAL A 79 2.63 -6.11 5.88
CA VAL A 79 1.61 -7.00 6.47
C VAL A 79 1.85 -8.46 6.05
N TYR A 80 2.16 -8.70 4.79
CA TYR A 80 2.50 -10.03 4.26
C TYR A 80 3.69 -10.64 5.03
N ALA A 81 4.74 -9.85 5.30
CA ALA A 81 5.88 -10.30 6.07
C ALA A 81 5.50 -10.74 7.49
N LEU A 82 4.50 -10.10 8.11
CA LEU A 82 4.01 -10.45 9.45
C LEU A 82 3.08 -11.67 9.44
N GLN A 83 2.43 -11.95 8.30
CA GLN A 83 1.56 -13.11 8.08
C GLN A 83 2.33 -14.39 7.71
N ARG A 84 3.64 -14.29 7.47
CA ARG A 84 4.47 -15.45 7.18
C ARG A 84 4.43 -16.44 8.35
N PRO A 85 4.34 -17.75 8.10
CA PRO A 85 4.19 -18.76 9.15
C PRO A 85 5.37 -18.81 10.13
N GLU A 86 6.54 -18.32 9.75
CA GLU A 86 7.71 -18.23 10.64
C GLU A 86 7.62 -17.06 11.65
N ILE A 87 6.74 -16.09 11.40
CA ILE A 87 6.57 -14.88 12.22
C ILE A 87 5.19 -14.88 12.89
N ASP A 88 4.11 -15.13 12.13
CA ASP A 88 2.70 -15.21 12.54
C ASP A 88 2.26 -14.15 13.57
N GLU A 89 2.73 -12.91 13.38
CA GLU A 89 2.43 -11.79 14.29
C GLU A 89 1.08 -11.12 13.96
N VAL A 90 0.61 -11.27 12.72
CA VAL A 90 -0.68 -10.73 12.27
C VAL A 90 -1.46 -11.85 11.58
N PRO A 91 -2.67 -12.20 12.06
CA PRO A 91 -3.48 -13.23 11.43
C PRO A 91 -4.01 -12.77 10.07
N SER A 92 -4.20 -13.71 9.14
CA SER A 92 -4.82 -13.41 7.86
C SER A 92 -6.30 -13.02 8.04
N LEU A 93 -6.74 -12.00 7.31
CA LEU A 93 -8.04 -11.34 7.49
C LEU A 93 -9.25 -12.25 7.22
N SER A 94 -9.08 -13.38 6.53
CA SER A 94 -10.19 -14.20 6.04
C SER A 94 -10.73 -15.16 7.12
N PRO A 95 -11.98 -14.97 7.61
CA PRO A 95 -12.63 -15.90 8.54
C PRO A 95 -12.84 -17.28 7.92
N TRP A 96 -13.14 -17.31 6.61
CA TRP A 96 -13.34 -18.53 5.85
C TRP A 96 -12.04 -19.33 5.67
N ALA A 97 -10.92 -18.64 5.42
CA ALA A 97 -9.62 -19.29 5.35
C ALA A 97 -9.16 -19.82 6.71
N ARG A 98 -9.62 -19.25 7.84
CA ARG A 98 -9.32 -19.79 9.18
C ARG A 98 -9.98 -21.14 9.42
N TRP A 99 -11.24 -21.33 9.02
CA TRP A 99 -11.93 -22.62 9.18
C TRP A 99 -11.36 -23.67 8.22
N ALA A 100 -11.08 -23.30 6.97
CA ALA A 100 -10.43 -24.18 5.99
C ALA A 100 -8.96 -24.52 6.35
N ALA A 101 -8.21 -23.60 6.96
CA ALA A 101 -6.83 -23.81 7.40
C ALA A 101 -6.72 -24.45 8.80
N ALA A 102 -7.80 -24.52 9.59
CA ALA A 102 -7.82 -25.23 10.87
C ALA A 102 -7.53 -26.74 10.69
N GLN A 103 -7.83 -27.30 9.52
CA GLN A 103 -7.46 -28.67 9.14
C GLN A 103 -6.03 -28.80 8.60
N TRP A 104 -5.39 -27.69 8.20
CA TRP A 104 -4.06 -27.68 7.57
C TRP A 104 -3.23 -26.48 8.07
N LEU A 105 -2.57 -26.66 9.22
CA LEU A 105 -1.74 -25.64 9.89
C LEU A 105 -0.71 -24.95 8.96
N LYS A 106 -0.24 -25.66 7.92
CA LYS A 106 0.77 -25.19 6.96
C LYS A 106 0.23 -24.41 5.75
N LYS A 107 -1.08 -24.41 5.46
CA LYS A 107 -1.64 -23.82 4.22
C LYS A 107 -2.37 -22.49 4.48
N ARG A 108 -1.76 -21.59 5.26
CA ARG A 108 -2.25 -20.21 5.43
C ARG A 108 -1.64 -19.32 4.34
N ASN A 109 -2.34 -19.15 3.22
CA ASN A 109 -1.89 -18.24 2.15
C ASN A 109 -2.51 -16.84 2.33
N PRO A 110 -1.72 -15.76 2.44
CA PRO A 110 -2.22 -14.38 2.51
C PRO A 110 -2.65 -13.87 1.12
N GLN A 111 -3.76 -14.40 0.61
CA GLN A 111 -4.23 -14.17 -0.76
C GLN A 111 -4.46 -12.68 -1.11
N PHE A 112 -4.91 -11.88 -0.14
CA PHE A 112 -5.23 -10.46 -0.35
C PHE A 112 -3.98 -9.57 -0.47
N CYS A 113 -2.96 -9.81 0.36
CA CYS A 113 -1.70 -9.07 0.22
C CYS A 113 -0.93 -9.52 -1.02
N ASP A 114 -1.05 -10.79 -1.39
CA ASP A 114 -0.44 -11.33 -2.60
C ASP A 114 -1.10 -10.78 -3.87
N SER A 115 -2.42 -10.64 -3.90
CA SER A 115 -3.12 -10.02 -5.03
C SER A 115 -2.74 -8.54 -5.21
N ILE A 116 -2.58 -7.79 -4.13
CA ILE A 116 -2.07 -6.41 -4.21
C ILE A 116 -0.65 -6.42 -4.80
N ARG A 117 0.25 -7.27 -4.29
CA ARG A 117 1.62 -7.37 -4.79
C ARG A 117 1.69 -7.75 -6.27
N THR A 118 0.91 -8.73 -6.73
CA THR A 118 0.96 -9.22 -8.12
C THR A 118 0.29 -8.26 -9.11
N THR A 119 -0.79 -7.58 -8.69
CA THR A 119 -1.48 -6.62 -9.56
C THR A 119 -0.64 -5.37 -9.82
N TRP A 120 0.07 -4.88 -8.79
CA TRP A 120 0.86 -3.65 -8.89
C TRP A 120 2.29 -3.89 -9.36
N GLY A 121 2.89 -5.07 -9.10
CA GLY A 121 4.20 -5.42 -9.65
C GLY A 121 4.21 -5.77 -11.14
N ALA A 122 3.04 -5.80 -11.79
CA ALA A 122 2.87 -6.05 -13.22
C ALA A 122 2.59 -4.78 -14.04
N LEU A 123 2.47 -3.63 -13.37
CA LEU A 123 2.38 -2.28 -13.98
C LEU A 123 3.76 -1.63 -14.00
#